data_AF-A0A7S3FB80-F1
#
_entry.id   AF-A0A7S3FB80-F1
#
_cell.length_a   1.000
_cell.length_b   1.000
_cell.length_c   1.000
_cell.angle_alpha   90.00
_cell.angle_beta   90.00
_cell.angle_gamma   90.00
#
_symmetry.space_group_name_H-M   'P 1'
#
loop_
_entity.id
_entity.type
_entity.pdbx_description
1 polymer ?
#
loop_
_entity_poly.entity_id
_entity_poly.type
_entity_poly.pdbx_seq_one_letter_code
_entity_poly.pdbx_strand_id
1 'polypeptide(L)'
;DALALALALNRTLVLPRLLCLCDRAEGPSLVLPQCSMGGSDERLPFLCPLTHIFDLPRLLSLAGEPGGVTLREHSFLRNPLAPPDLRATRTVAVVQSSAVAEALRATGRVALHTGTTDREARMALADVKAPVLHLETAEGIFGGWANERSRERFEGLAQRHFYGGSWCCSSWDPPTYGSIQYADPMPTRAVIV
;
A
#
# COMPACT_ATOMS: atom_id res chain seq x y z
N ASP A 1 2.57 -1.84 -6.30
CA ASP A 1 2.62 -3.32 -6.40
C ASP A 1 1.57 -4.04 -5.56
N ALA A 2 1.52 -3.89 -4.24
CA ALA A 2 0.51 -4.57 -3.41
C ALA A 2 -0.94 -4.29 -3.86
N LEU A 3 -1.24 -3.08 -4.33
CA LEU A 3 -2.54 -2.74 -4.93
C LEU A 3 -2.86 -3.58 -6.17
N ALA A 4 -1.90 -3.72 -7.08
CA ALA A 4 -2.06 -4.51 -8.30
C ALA A 4 -2.24 -5.99 -7.98
N LEU A 5 -1.47 -6.51 -7.02
CA LEU A 5 -1.57 -7.89 -6.55
C LEU A 5 -2.93 -8.17 -5.89
N ALA A 6 -3.42 -7.25 -5.05
CA ALA A 6 -4.74 -7.39 -4.42
C ALA A 6 -5.86 -7.42 -5.47
N LEU A 7 -5.78 -6.56 -6.48
CA LEU A 7 -6.73 -6.53 -7.61
C LEU A 7 -6.62 -7.80 -8.46
N ALA A 8 -5.41 -8.30 -8.72
CA ALA A 8 -5.19 -9.53 -9.46
C ALA A 8 -5.79 -10.77 -8.77
N LEU A 9 -5.66 -10.83 -7.43
CA LEU A 9 -6.17 -11.93 -6.60
C LEU A 9 -7.63 -11.74 -6.16
N ASN A 10 -8.26 -10.61 -6.53
CA ASN A 10 -9.58 -10.21 -6.06
C ASN A 10 -9.71 -10.25 -4.51
N ARG A 11 -8.69 -9.72 -3.82
CA ARG A 11 -8.62 -9.67 -2.35
C ARG A 11 -8.67 -8.23 -1.86
N THR A 12 -9.16 -8.04 -0.64
CA THR A 12 -9.08 -6.75 0.05
C THR A 12 -7.63 -6.42 0.37
N LEU A 13 -7.20 -5.19 0.10
CA LEU A 13 -5.89 -4.70 0.50
C LEU A 13 -5.98 -4.06 1.87
N VAL A 14 -5.22 -4.60 2.83
CA VAL A 14 -5.00 -3.95 4.13
C VAL A 14 -3.73 -3.11 4.01
N LEU A 15 -3.86 -1.80 4.22
CA LEU A 15 -2.73 -0.87 4.18
C LEU A 15 -1.83 -1.07 5.40
N PRO A 16 -0.50 -0.92 5.24
CA PRO A 16 0.42 -1.05 6.35
C PRO A 16 0.27 0.11 7.35
N ARG A 17 0.92 -0.03 8.50
CA ARG A 17 1.13 1.10 9.41
C ARG A 17 2.08 2.08 8.76
N LEU A 18 1.60 3.28 8.49
CA LEU A 18 2.40 4.38 7.96
C LEU A 18 2.83 5.28 9.12
N LEU A 19 4.09 5.69 9.12
CA LEU A 19 4.61 6.64 10.10
C LEU A 19 4.70 8.01 9.45
N CYS A 20 4.21 9.02 10.17
CA CYS A 20 4.32 10.40 9.74
C CYS A 20 5.38 11.13 10.57
N LEU A 21 6.27 11.81 9.84
CA LEU A 21 7.32 12.68 10.39
C LEU A 21 6.89 14.14 10.41
N CYS A 22 5.71 14.44 9.84
CA CYS A 22 5.11 15.76 9.81
C CYS A 22 3.59 15.61 9.78
N ASP A 23 2.92 16.53 10.46
CA ASP A 23 1.47 16.66 10.41
C ASP A 23 1.01 17.23 9.06
N ARG A 24 -0.24 16.96 8.67
CA ARG A 24 -0.83 17.49 7.44
C ARG A 24 -1.58 18.77 7.75
N ALA A 25 -1.14 19.87 7.17
CA ALA A 25 -1.93 21.09 7.11
C ALA A 25 -2.74 21.15 5.80
N GLU A 26 -4.02 21.51 5.90
CA GLU A 26 -4.92 21.60 4.74
C GLU A 26 -5.08 23.02 4.17
N GLY A 27 -4.41 24.01 4.77
CA GLY A 27 -4.48 25.41 4.33
C GLY A 27 -3.28 25.87 3.50
N PRO A 28 -3.48 26.74 2.49
CA PRO A 28 -2.43 27.18 1.56
C PRO A 28 -1.31 28.00 2.22
N SER A 29 -1.51 28.48 3.46
CA SER A 29 -0.54 29.29 4.21
C SER A 29 0.03 28.56 5.43
N LEU A 30 -0.30 27.28 5.62
CA LEU A 30 0.12 26.51 6.79
C LEU A 30 1.36 25.69 6.43
N VAL A 31 2.50 26.37 6.35
CA VAL A 31 3.79 25.70 6.55
C VAL A 31 3.86 25.32 8.02
N LEU A 32 4.18 24.06 8.32
CA LEU A 32 4.38 23.57 9.68
C LEU A 32 5.89 23.48 9.97
N PRO A 33 6.54 24.58 10.41
CA PRO A 33 7.98 24.58 10.62
C PRO A 33 8.44 23.57 11.69
N GLN A 34 7.59 23.28 12.69
CA GLN A 34 7.86 22.26 13.70
C GLN A 34 7.26 20.89 13.35
N CYS A 35 6.72 20.72 12.14
CA CYS A 35 6.12 19.47 11.68
C CYS A 35 4.97 18.95 12.56
N SER A 36 4.34 19.83 13.36
CA SER A 36 3.25 19.54 14.29
C SER A 36 2.27 20.71 14.27
N MET A 37 0.96 20.44 14.25
CA MET A 37 -0.05 21.48 14.41
C MET A 37 -0.10 21.99 15.86
N GLY A 38 -0.32 23.29 16.04
CA GLY A 38 -0.49 23.87 17.37
C GLY A 38 -1.68 23.25 18.10
N GLY A 39 -1.43 22.61 19.25
CA GLY A 39 -2.46 21.90 20.04
C GLY A 39 -2.57 20.41 19.74
N SER A 40 -1.73 19.87 18.86
CA SER A 40 -1.54 18.43 18.66
C SER A 40 -0.83 17.80 19.87
N ASP A 41 -1.36 16.67 20.35
CA ASP A 41 -0.73 15.85 21.39
C ASP A 41 0.22 14.79 20.79
N GLU A 42 0.23 14.66 19.47
CA GLU A 42 1.02 13.71 18.71
C GLU A 42 2.52 14.04 18.81
N ARG A 43 3.32 13.04 19.17
CA ARG A 43 4.78 13.13 19.18
C ARG A 43 5.34 12.46 17.94
N LEU A 44 6.21 13.17 17.22
CA LEU A 44 6.90 12.63 16.05
C LEU A 44 7.90 11.52 16.47
N PRO A 45 8.01 10.41 15.71
CA PRO A 45 7.08 9.96 14.66
C PRO A 45 5.79 9.41 15.27
N PHE A 46 4.65 9.73 14.65
CA PHE A 46 3.34 9.17 15.05
C PHE A 46 2.79 8.24 13.97
N LEU A 47 1.81 7.42 14.36
CA LEU A 47 1.06 6.58 13.45
C LEU A 47 0.17 7.46 12.57
N CYS A 48 0.44 7.46 11.27
CA CYS A 48 -0.20 8.37 10.36
C CYS A 48 -1.67 8.00 10.09
N PRO A 49 -2.61 8.93 10.28
CA PRO A 49 -3.94 8.82 9.71
C PRO A 49 -3.84 8.65 8.19
N LEU A 50 -4.68 7.78 7.61
CA LEU A 50 -4.66 7.57 6.16
C LEU A 50 -5.00 8.85 5.37
N THR A 51 -5.78 9.77 5.95
CA THR A 51 -6.11 11.09 5.40
C THR A 51 -4.89 11.98 5.19
N HIS A 52 -3.80 11.76 5.92
CA HIS A 52 -2.59 12.57 5.77
C HIS A 52 -1.84 12.25 4.49
N ILE A 53 -1.94 11.01 4.02
CA ILE A 53 -1.17 10.49 2.88
C ILE A 53 -2.06 10.35 1.65
N PHE A 54 -3.32 9.92 1.82
CA PHE A 54 -4.22 9.62 0.72
C PHE A 54 -5.44 10.54 0.71
N ASP A 55 -5.91 10.88 -0.50
CA ASP A 55 -7.26 11.41 -0.73
C ASP A 55 -8.27 10.28 -0.44
N LEU A 56 -8.66 10.14 0.83
CA LEU A 56 -9.49 9.02 1.29
C LEU A 56 -10.82 8.87 0.54
N PRO A 57 -11.63 9.93 0.32
CA PRO A 57 -12.89 9.79 -0.43
C PRO A 57 -12.68 9.19 -1.82
N ARG A 58 -11.64 9.65 -2.52
CA ARG A 58 -11.28 9.15 -3.85
C ARG A 58 -10.70 7.74 -3.81
N LEU A 59 -9.89 7.44 -2.81
CA LEU A 59 -9.27 6.13 -2.65
C LEU A 59 -10.33 5.07 -2.29
N LEU A 60 -11.29 5.39 -1.42
CA LEU A 60 -12.35 4.47 -1.01
C LEU A 60 -13.39 4.25 -2.11
N SER A 61 -13.59 5.20 -3.04
CA SER A 61 -14.47 5.01 -4.18
C SER A 61 -14.00 3.93 -5.15
N LEU A 62 -12.72 3.50 -5.05
CA LEU A 62 -12.17 2.37 -5.79
C LEU A 62 -12.96 1.08 -5.56
N ALA A 63 -13.55 0.88 -4.38
CA ALA A 63 -14.35 -0.31 -4.10
C ALA A 63 -15.67 -0.39 -4.90
N GLY A 64 -16.17 0.76 -5.40
CA GLY A 64 -17.38 0.84 -6.21
C GLY A 64 -17.14 0.70 -7.71
N GLU A 65 -15.89 0.75 -8.16
CA GLU A 65 -15.53 0.65 -9.58
C GLU A 65 -15.55 -0.82 -10.07
N PRO A 66 -15.93 -1.06 -11.34
CA PRO A 66 -15.89 -2.40 -11.92
C PRO A 66 -14.45 -2.93 -12.01
N GLY A 67 -14.14 -3.92 -11.16
CA GLY A 67 -12.79 -4.46 -11.03
C GLY A 67 -11.87 -3.64 -10.12
N GLY A 68 -12.44 -2.78 -9.27
CA GLY A 68 -11.71 -2.11 -8.20
C GLY A 68 -11.46 -3.03 -7.00
N VAL A 69 -10.82 -2.48 -5.97
CA VAL A 69 -10.39 -3.23 -4.79
C VAL A 69 -10.84 -2.53 -3.51
N THR A 70 -11.30 -3.33 -2.54
CA THR A 70 -11.63 -2.83 -1.21
C THR A 70 -10.36 -2.58 -0.42
N LEU A 71 -10.31 -1.45 0.27
CA LEU A 71 -9.18 -1.04 1.11
C LEU A 71 -9.59 -1.03 2.57
N ARG A 72 -8.67 -1.45 3.44
CA ARG A 72 -8.81 -1.40 4.90
C ARG A 72 -7.54 -0.86 5.51
N GLU A 73 -7.67 -0.19 6.64
CA GLU A 73 -6.55 0.30 7.43
C GLU A 73 -5.93 -0.84 8.27
N HIS A 74 -4.68 -0.68 8.68
CA HIS A 74 -3.93 -1.70 9.42
C HIS A 74 -4.62 -2.20 10.71
N SER A 75 -5.43 -1.37 11.38
CA SER A 75 -6.12 -1.73 12.63
C SER A 75 -7.26 -2.72 12.42
N PHE A 76 -7.73 -2.88 11.18
CA PHE A 76 -8.82 -3.78 10.83
C PHE A 76 -8.59 -5.21 11.33
N LEU A 77 -7.35 -5.72 11.21
CA LEU A 77 -6.99 -7.08 11.63
C LEU A 77 -7.00 -7.28 13.16
N ARG A 78 -6.96 -6.19 13.93
CA ARG A 78 -6.99 -6.19 15.40
C ARG A 78 -8.34 -5.75 15.96
N ASN A 79 -9.31 -5.40 15.11
CA ASN A 79 -10.62 -4.96 15.54
C ASN A 79 -11.36 -6.13 16.23
N PRO A 80 -11.84 -5.98 17.48
CA PRO A 80 -12.56 -7.04 18.19
C PRO A 80 -13.86 -7.47 17.50
N LEU A 81 -14.43 -6.61 16.64
CA LEU A 81 -15.63 -6.88 15.85
C LEU A 81 -15.33 -7.60 14.53
N ALA A 82 -14.05 -7.74 14.16
CA ALA A 82 -13.66 -8.45 12.95
C ALA A 82 -13.87 -9.97 13.13
N PRO A 83 -14.24 -10.71 12.07
CA PRO A 83 -14.39 -12.16 12.14
C PRO A 83 -13.13 -12.83 12.71
N PRO A 84 -13.28 -13.80 13.64
CA PRO A 84 -12.13 -14.41 14.33
C PRO A 84 -11.18 -15.12 13.37
N ASP A 85 -11.69 -15.61 12.23
CA ASP A 85 -10.91 -16.27 11.19
C ASP A 85 -9.84 -15.38 10.59
N LEU A 86 -10.02 -14.05 10.59
CA LEU A 86 -9.03 -13.10 10.07
C LEU A 86 -7.72 -13.08 10.86
N ARG A 87 -7.66 -13.73 12.02
CA ARG A 87 -6.42 -13.91 12.77
C ARG A 87 -5.49 -14.95 12.14
N ALA A 88 -6.01 -15.85 11.30
CA ALA A 88 -5.21 -16.85 10.60
C ALA A 88 -4.43 -16.22 9.45
N THR A 89 -3.20 -15.80 9.76
CA THR A 89 -2.30 -15.16 8.79
C THR A 89 -1.30 -16.17 8.22
N ARG A 90 -1.09 -16.12 6.90
CA ARG A 90 0.04 -16.77 6.23
C ARG A 90 0.99 -15.72 5.68
N THR A 91 2.24 -15.81 6.08
CA THR A 91 3.31 -14.99 5.51
C THR A 91 3.65 -15.50 4.11
N VAL A 92 3.70 -14.59 3.15
CA VAL A 92 4.13 -14.80 1.77
C VAL A 92 5.57 -14.31 1.67
N ALA A 93 6.49 -15.25 1.50
CA ALA A 93 7.89 -14.94 1.29
C ALA A 93 8.11 -14.34 -0.10
N VAL A 94 8.90 -13.29 -0.20
CA VAL A 94 9.23 -12.65 -1.48
C VAL A 94 10.70 -12.86 -1.78
N VAL A 95 10.99 -13.60 -2.84
CA VAL A 95 12.36 -14.00 -3.20
C VAL A 95 12.73 -13.49 -4.59
N GLN A 96 14.02 -13.43 -4.91
CA GLN A 96 14.47 -12.85 -6.18
C GLN A 96 14.25 -13.77 -7.40
N SER A 97 14.09 -15.08 -7.19
CA SER A 97 14.06 -16.09 -8.27
C SER A 97 12.85 -17.01 -8.17
N SER A 98 12.24 -17.32 -9.33
CA SER A 98 11.12 -18.26 -9.43
C SER A 98 11.48 -19.66 -8.93
N ALA A 99 12.70 -20.15 -9.21
CA ALA A 99 13.17 -21.46 -8.76
C ALA A 99 13.25 -21.55 -7.23
N VAL A 100 13.68 -20.47 -6.57
CA VAL A 100 13.71 -20.40 -5.10
C VAL A 100 12.28 -20.36 -4.55
N ALA A 101 11.37 -19.63 -5.19
CA ALA A 101 9.97 -19.59 -4.77
C ALA A 101 9.31 -20.98 -4.91
N GLU A 102 9.62 -21.74 -5.95
CA GLU A 102 9.17 -23.12 -6.15
C GLU A 102 9.71 -24.07 -5.08
N ALA A 103 11.01 -24.01 -4.80
CA ALA A 103 11.63 -24.82 -3.75
C ALA A 103 10.98 -24.54 -2.37
N LEU A 104 10.74 -23.27 -2.04
CA LEU A 104 10.04 -22.89 -0.81
C LEU A 104 8.60 -23.43 -0.78
N ARG A 105 7.87 -23.36 -1.90
CA ARG A 105 6.53 -23.93 -2.02
C ARG A 105 6.53 -25.45 -1.82
N ALA A 106 7.52 -26.17 -2.33
CA ALA A 106 7.67 -27.60 -2.11
C ALA A 106 7.86 -27.98 -0.63
N THR A 107 8.42 -27.07 0.18
CA THR A 107 8.53 -27.25 1.64
C THR A 107 7.25 -26.87 2.42
N GLY A 108 6.19 -26.46 1.72
CA GLY A 108 4.91 -26.05 2.34
C GLY A 108 4.85 -24.58 2.77
N ARG A 109 5.85 -23.75 2.39
CA ARG A 109 5.81 -22.29 2.59
C ARG A 109 5.04 -21.63 1.44
N VAL A 110 4.47 -20.45 1.71
CA VAL A 110 3.87 -19.61 0.66
C VAL A 110 4.94 -18.64 0.18
N ALA A 111 5.26 -18.65 -1.11
CA ALA A 111 6.31 -17.81 -1.67
C ALA A 111 5.97 -17.32 -3.08
N LEU A 112 6.31 -16.05 -3.35
CA LEU A 112 6.30 -15.42 -4.66
C LEU A 112 7.71 -14.92 -4.97
N HIS A 113 7.99 -14.66 -6.26
CA HIS A 113 9.24 -14.03 -6.64
C HIS A 113 9.03 -12.55 -7.00
N THR A 114 10.11 -11.77 -7.02
CA THR A 114 10.07 -10.41 -7.57
C THR A 114 9.72 -10.45 -9.04
N GLY A 115 8.90 -9.51 -9.49
CA GLY A 115 8.41 -9.47 -10.87
C GLY A 115 7.38 -10.55 -11.20
N THR A 116 6.69 -11.13 -10.22
CA THR A 116 5.61 -12.09 -10.47
C THR A 116 4.45 -11.42 -11.22
N THR A 117 3.98 -12.07 -12.29
CA THR A 117 2.81 -11.62 -13.05
C THR A 117 1.50 -11.96 -12.35
N ASP A 118 0.40 -11.29 -12.72
CA ASP A 118 -0.94 -11.59 -12.19
C ASP A 118 -1.35 -13.07 -12.36
N ARG A 119 -0.99 -13.70 -13.48
CA ARG A 119 -1.25 -15.12 -13.75
C ARG A 119 -0.46 -16.03 -12.82
N GLU A 120 0.85 -15.78 -12.68
CA GLU A 120 1.72 -16.56 -11.80
C GLU A 120 1.30 -16.43 -10.33
N ALA A 121 0.93 -15.21 -9.90
CA ALA A 121 0.42 -14.98 -8.55
C ALA A 121 -0.85 -15.80 -8.27
N ARG A 122 -1.81 -15.81 -9.21
CA ARG A 122 -3.04 -16.62 -9.08
C ARG A 122 -2.72 -18.11 -9.01
N MET A 123 -1.81 -18.59 -9.84
CA MET A 123 -1.40 -20.00 -9.84
C MET A 123 -0.69 -20.40 -8.53
N ALA A 124 0.29 -19.60 -8.08
CA ALA A 124 1.08 -19.89 -6.90
C ALA A 124 0.28 -19.83 -5.60
N LEU A 125 -0.81 -19.05 -5.57
CA LEU A 125 -1.65 -18.85 -4.40
C LEU A 125 -3.01 -19.55 -4.47
N ALA A 126 -3.29 -20.32 -5.53
CA ALA A 126 -4.58 -20.98 -5.74
C ALA A 126 -4.99 -21.89 -4.57
N ASP A 127 -4.04 -22.64 -4.03
CA ASP A 127 -4.28 -23.60 -2.94
C ASP A 127 -4.17 -22.97 -1.55
N VAL A 128 -3.82 -21.68 -1.46
CA VAL A 128 -3.59 -20.99 -0.18
C VAL A 128 -4.93 -20.47 0.37
N LYS A 129 -5.57 -21.29 1.19
CA LYS A 129 -6.86 -21.00 1.86
C LYS A 129 -6.78 -20.04 3.05
N ALA A 130 -5.70 -19.27 3.17
CA ALA A 130 -5.55 -18.33 4.28
C ALA A 130 -6.41 -17.08 4.06
N PRO A 131 -7.15 -16.62 5.10
CA PRO A 131 -7.93 -15.40 5.01
C PRO A 131 -7.03 -14.16 4.88
N VAL A 132 -5.87 -14.15 5.55
CA VAL A 132 -4.89 -13.07 5.45
C VAL A 132 -3.58 -13.57 4.88
N LEU A 133 -3.11 -12.87 3.83
CA LEU A 133 -1.79 -13.05 3.24
C LEU A 133 -0.94 -11.83 3.63
N HIS A 134 0.08 -12.06 4.45
CA HIS A 134 1.03 -11.02 4.86
C HIS A 134 2.26 -11.08 3.95
N LEU A 135 2.44 -10.09 3.09
CA LEU A 135 3.62 -9.98 2.24
C LEU A 135 4.81 -9.54 3.09
N GLU A 136 5.94 -10.26 3.01
CA GLU A 136 7.19 -9.81 3.66
C GLU A 136 7.62 -8.44 3.13
N THR A 137 7.50 -8.24 1.82
CA THR A 137 7.65 -6.94 1.18
C THR A 137 6.62 -6.79 0.06
N ALA A 138 6.15 -5.56 -0.12
CA ALA A 138 5.31 -5.20 -1.26
C ALA A 138 6.12 -4.68 -2.45
N GLU A 139 7.41 -4.36 -2.27
CA GLU A 139 8.22 -3.70 -3.27
C GLU A 139 8.78 -4.68 -4.29
N GLY A 140 8.60 -4.39 -5.58
CA GLY A 140 9.13 -5.19 -6.68
C GLY A 140 8.48 -6.56 -6.82
N ILE A 141 7.46 -6.90 -6.02
CA ILE A 141 6.79 -8.21 -6.07
C ILE A 141 5.98 -8.38 -7.35
N PHE A 142 5.40 -7.31 -7.89
CA PHE A 142 4.48 -7.38 -9.02
C PHE A 142 5.17 -6.96 -10.32
N GLY A 143 5.30 -7.89 -11.26
CA GLY A 143 5.99 -7.67 -12.54
C GLY A 143 5.09 -7.22 -13.68
N GLY A 144 3.77 -7.21 -13.47
CA GLY A 144 2.80 -6.75 -14.46
C GLY A 144 1.67 -7.72 -14.75
N TRP A 145 0.89 -7.38 -15.76
CA TRP A 145 -0.29 -8.12 -16.19
C TRP A 145 0.02 -8.94 -17.43
N ALA A 146 -0.42 -10.20 -17.45
CA ALA A 146 -0.33 -11.07 -18.61
C ALA A 146 -1.31 -10.66 -19.73
N ASN A 147 -2.37 -9.90 -19.39
CA ASN A 147 -3.37 -9.39 -20.33
C ASN A 147 -3.34 -7.86 -20.38
N GLU A 148 -3.22 -7.32 -21.59
CA GLU A 148 -3.21 -5.87 -21.87
C GLU A 148 -4.46 -5.16 -21.33
N ARG A 149 -5.65 -5.74 -21.53
CA ARG A 149 -6.91 -5.15 -21.06
C ARG A 149 -6.98 -5.05 -19.54
N SER A 150 -6.32 -5.96 -18.83
CA SER A 150 -6.21 -5.89 -17.37
C SER A 150 -5.23 -4.82 -16.93
N ARG A 151 -4.13 -4.64 -17.67
CA ARG A 151 -3.18 -3.54 -17.47
C ARG A 151 -3.84 -2.18 -17.64
N GLU A 152 -4.44 -1.93 -18.80
CA GLU A 152 -5.11 -0.66 -19.12
C GLU A 152 -6.19 -0.31 -18.08
N ARG A 153 -6.94 -1.32 -17.63
CA ARG A 153 -7.94 -1.13 -16.57
C ARG A 153 -7.30 -0.72 -15.25
N PHE A 154 -6.26 -1.44 -14.82
CA PHE A 154 -5.55 -1.12 -13.60
C PHE A 154 -4.94 0.29 -13.65
N GLU A 155 -4.28 0.64 -14.75
CA GLU A 155 -3.69 1.97 -14.96
C GLU A 155 -4.76 3.07 -14.96
N GLY A 156 -5.90 2.84 -15.62
CA GLY A 156 -7.03 3.76 -15.60
C GLY A 156 -7.59 3.99 -14.19
N LEU A 157 -7.71 2.92 -13.38
CA LEU A 157 -8.14 3.02 -11.99
C LEU A 157 -7.10 3.74 -11.13
N ALA A 158 -5.82 3.38 -11.26
CA ALA A 158 -4.72 3.98 -10.52
C ALA A 158 -4.62 5.49 -10.82
N GLN A 159 -4.72 5.89 -12.10
CA GLN A 159 -4.67 7.28 -12.50
C GLN A 159 -5.82 8.10 -11.92
N ARG A 160 -7.05 7.57 -11.94
CA ARG A 160 -8.24 8.27 -11.44
C ARG A 160 -8.31 8.37 -9.92
N HIS A 161 -7.92 7.30 -9.23
CA HIS A 161 -8.19 7.12 -7.80
C HIS A 161 -6.97 7.22 -6.89
N PHE A 162 -5.78 6.91 -7.41
CA PHE A 162 -4.55 6.88 -6.63
C PHE A 162 -3.68 8.09 -6.97
N TYR A 163 -3.38 8.33 -8.24
CA TYR A 163 -2.51 9.44 -8.66
C TYR A 163 -3.24 10.78 -8.82
N GLY A 164 -4.57 10.77 -8.94
CA GLY A 164 -5.39 11.98 -8.89
C GLY A 164 -5.64 12.42 -7.44
N GLY A 165 -5.62 13.73 -7.16
CA GLY A 165 -6.03 14.29 -5.86
C GLY A 165 -5.10 15.37 -5.30
N SER A 166 -5.48 15.91 -4.14
CA SER A 166 -4.63 16.81 -3.34
C SER A 166 -3.69 15.98 -2.45
N TRP A 167 -2.47 15.83 -2.94
CA TRP A 167 -1.36 15.19 -2.24
C TRP A 167 -0.66 16.21 -1.34
N CYS A 168 0.16 15.76 -0.38
CA CYS A 168 0.87 16.63 0.57
C CYS A 168 1.90 17.60 -0.07
N CYS A 169 1.87 17.74 -1.40
CA CYS A 169 2.64 18.69 -2.21
C CYS A 169 1.85 19.31 -3.36
N SER A 170 0.57 18.95 -3.55
CA SER A 170 -0.32 19.66 -4.47
C SER A 170 -1.32 20.45 -3.64
N SER A 171 -0.93 21.67 -3.27
CA SER A 171 -1.90 22.66 -2.84
C SER A 171 -2.93 22.88 -3.95
N TRP A 172 -4.17 23.18 -3.57
CA TRP A 172 -5.26 23.50 -4.49
C TRP A 172 -4.95 24.75 -5.35
N ASP A 173 -4.08 25.62 -4.83
CA ASP A 173 -3.39 26.66 -5.59
C ASP A 173 -1.94 26.23 -5.84
N PRO A 174 -1.44 26.15 -7.09
CA PRO A 174 -0.02 25.93 -7.31
C PRO A 174 0.78 27.04 -6.62
N PRO A 175 1.75 26.73 -5.75
CA PRO A 175 2.48 27.76 -5.03
C PRO A 175 3.27 28.57 -6.06
N THR A 176 2.99 29.88 -6.14
CA THR A 176 3.74 30.81 -6.98
C THR A 176 5.18 30.99 -6.46
N TYR A 177 5.46 30.52 -5.24
CA TYR A 177 6.77 30.53 -4.60
C TYR A 177 6.98 29.29 -3.71
N GLY A 178 8.11 28.62 -3.90
CA GLY A 178 8.67 27.66 -2.94
C GLY A 178 8.40 26.20 -3.28
N SER A 179 9.38 25.55 -3.91
CA SER A 179 9.51 24.11 -3.79
C SER A 179 9.83 23.78 -2.33
N ILE A 180 9.05 22.90 -1.71
CA ILE A 180 9.44 22.27 -0.46
C ILE A 180 10.59 21.32 -0.83
N GLN A 181 11.81 21.68 -0.44
CA GLN A 181 12.92 20.73 -0.48
C GLN A 181 12.69 19.74 0.66
N TYR A 182 12.27 18.53 0.30
CA TYR A 182 12.37 17.41 1.22
C TYR A 182 13.83 17.25 1.61
N ALA A 183 14.10 17.18 2.91
CA ALA A 183 15.38 16.64 3.35
C ALA A 183 15.45 15.22 2.79
N ASP A 184 16.53 14.91 2.06
CA ASP A 184 16.78 13.53 1.64
C ASP A 184 16.66 12.64 2.88
N PRO A 185 15.94 11.50 2.79
CA PRO A 185 15.92 10.55 3.88
C PRO A 185 17.37 10.28 4.27
N MET A 186 17.68 10.33 5.58
CA MET A 186 19.03 10.01 6.05
C MET A 186 19.43 8.68 5.38
N PRO A 187 20.64 8.56 4.81
CA PRO A 187 21.05 7.34 4.15
C PRO A 187 20.80 6.19 5.10
N THR A 188 19.92 5.27 4.69
CA THR A 188 19.52 4.11 5.46
C THR A 188 20.79 3.30 5.72
N ARG A 189 21.39 3.48 6.90
CA ARG A 189 22.33 2.50 7.44
C ARG A 189 21.53 1.21 7.53
N ALA A 190 21.92 0.21 6.76
CA ALA A 190 21.27 -1.08 6.60
C ALA A 190 20.41 -1.46 7.82
N VAL A 191 19.11 -1.22 7.73
CA VAL A 191 18.13 -1.76 8.66
C VAL A 191 17.46 -2.90 7.91
N ILE A 192 17.64 -4.10 8.45
CA ILE A 192 16.90 -5.28 8.05
C ILE A 192 15.44 -5.04 8.44
N VAL A 193 14.55 -4.91 7.47
CA VAL A 193 13.10 -5.13 7.59
C VAL A 193 12.67 -5.98 6.40
#